data_AF-A0A1L7XJK0-F1
#
_entry.id   AF-A0A1L7XJK0-F1
#
_cell.length_a   1.000
_cell.length_b   1.000
_cell.length_c   1.000
_cell.angle_alpha   90.00
_cell.angle_beta   90.00
_cell.angle_gamma   90.00
#
_symmetry.space_group_name_H-M   'P 1'
#
loop_
_entity.id
_entity.type
_entity.pdbx_description
1 polymer ?
#
loop_
_entity_poly.entity_id
_entity_poly.type
_entity_poly.pdbx_seq_one_letter_code
_entity_poly.pdbx_strand_id
1 'polypeptide(L)'
;MKRVVFLKYDDGTILSDQQYNDAEERLGAPLWRLHRADLHDVLLAKARELGVEITMGAKVKSFDWQAPSASLEGGEAVRADVILAADGQLPVACASRDARKIGGTTLQWKLSIQNANSSFCVRERPKGLRRFSTSRPKRVACGEVGEGCHVLLYPIRQGEYLNVVATQPANHTKGPKYVVSTDPKKFLDRYKNWDSTLVGVLERLPKDNLLEWKLCDLEPMETWLFPGRKIALLGDASHAMLPSAAQGASMGIEDCSAIAELLARAEHRDQIPQVLKAFRT
;
A
#
# COMPACT_ATOMS: atom_id res chain seq x y z
N MET A 1 13.34 3.01 -11.47
CA MET A 1 12.57 2.59 -12.67
C MET A 1 13.16 3.33 -13.86
N LYS A 2 13.52 2.65 -14.95
CA LYS A 2 14.13 3.34 -16.12
C LYS A 2 13.27 3.28 -17.38
N ARG A 3 12.26 2.40 -17.41
CA ARG A 3 11.35 2.27 -18.55
C ARG A 3 10.02 1.65 -18.12
N VAL A 4 8.91 2.11 -18.69
CA VAL A 4 7.58 1.52 -18.55
C VAL A 4 7.02 1.33 -19.96
N VAL A 5 6.61 0.10 -20.28
CA VAL A 5 6.05 -0.24 -21.58
C VAL A 5 4.59 -0.62 -21.40
N PHE A 6 3.68 0.09 -22.08
CA PHE A 6 2.28 -0.26 -22.14
C PHE A 6 2.02 -1.08 -23.40
N LEU A 7 1.33 -2.20 -23.23
CA LEU A 7 1.07 -3.18 -24.27
C LEU A 7 -0.44 -3.38 -24.39
N LYS A 8 -0.92 -3.58 -25.61
CA LYS A 8 -2.31 -3.92 -25.89
C LYS A 8 -2.56 -5.36 -25.44
N TYR A 9 -3.69 -5.61 -24.80
CA TYR A 9 -3.93 -6.86 -24.09
C TYR A 9 -4.05 -8.11 -24.98
N ASP A 10 -4.51 -7.99 -26.22
CA ASP A 10 -4.88 -9.13 -27.09
C ASP A 10 -3.70 -9.65 -27.92
N ASP A 11 -2.87 -8.74 -28.46
CA ASP A 11 -1.74 -9.06 -29.34
C ASP A 11 -0.39 -8.59 -28.76
N GLY A 12 -0.41 -7.84 -27.66
CA GLY A 12 0.78 -7.32 -27.01
C GLY A 12 1.54 -6.27 -27.84
N THR A 13 0.85 -5.59 -28.76
CA THR A 13 1.36 -4.42 -29.48
C THR A 13 1.76 -3.33 -28.49
N ILE A 14 2.90 -2.68 -28.70
CA ILE A 14 3.32 -1.55 -27.87
C ILE A 14 2.39 -0.37 -28.11
N LEU A 15 1.65 0.02 -27.07
CA LEU A 15 0.81 1.23 -27.06
C LEU A 15 1.62 2.46 -26.64
N SER A 16 2.55 2.30 -25.70
CA SER A 16 3.41 3.37 -25.22
C SER A 16 4.70 2.80 -24.66
N ASP A 17 5.79 3.53 -24.82
CA ASP A 17 7.11 3.18 -24.31
C ASP A 17 7.76 4.42 -23.68
N GLN A 18 7.73 4.48 -22.36
CA GLN A 18 8.17 5.63 -21.59
C GLN A 18 9.50 5.34 -20.92
N GLN A 19 10.47 6.24 -21.07
CA GLN A 19 11.78 6.11 -20.44
C GLN A 19 11.95 7.15 -19.33
N TYR A 20 12.54 6.71 -18.22
CA TYR A 20 12.76 7.46 -16.99
C TYR A 20 14.25 7.40 -16.62
N ASN A 21 15.12 7.60 -17.60
CA ASN A 21 16.56 7.33 -17.48
C ASN A 21 17.27 8.28 -16.50
N ASP A 22 16.78 9.52 -16.41
CA ASP A 22 17.28 10.63 -15.59
C ASP A 22 16.56 10.74 -14.24
N ALA A 23 15.50 9.95 -13.99
CA ALA A 23 14.66 10.13 -12.81
C ALA A 23 15.43 9.99 -11.49
N GLU A 24 16.35 9.04 -11.38
CA GLU A 24 17.16 8.85 -10.17
C GLU A 24 18.19 9.97 -9.97
N GLU A 25 18.71 10.55 -11.05
CA GLU A 25 19.61 11.70 -11.00
C GLU A 25 18.86 12.95 -10.57
N ARG A 26 17.71 13.22 -11.19
CA ARG A 26 16.84 14.36 -10.85
C ARG A 26 16.31 14.29 -9.43
N LEU A 27 16.01 13.10 -8.93
CA LEU A 27 15.52 12.90 -7.56
C LEU A 27 16.65 12.73 -6.53
N GLY A 28 17.90 12.57 -6.95
CA GLY A 28 19.04 12.34 -6.06
C GLY A 28 19.00 11.00 -5.30
N ALA A 29 18.08 10.10 -5.64
CA ALA A 29 17.82 8.87 -4.91
C ALA A 29 17.38 7.72 -5.85
N PRO A 30 17.64 6.45 -5.48
CA PRO A 30 17.25 5.31 -6.29
C PRO A 30 15.74 5.05 -6.24
N LEU A 31 15.18 4.60 -7.36
CA LEU A 31 13.78 4.19 -7.45
C LEU A 31 13.65 2.68 -7.25
N TRP A 32 13.37 2.27 -6.02
CA TRP A 32 13.30 0.87 -5.62
C TRP A 32 11.97 0.19 -5.92
N ARG A 33 12.05 -1.11 -6.21
CA ARG A 33 10.93 -2.05 -6.25
C ARG A 33 11.36 -3.26 -5.47
N LEU A 34 10.68 -3.50 -4.36
CA LEU A 34 11.05 -4.50 -3.37
C LEU A 34 9.85 -5.39 -3.12
N HIS A 35 10.12 -6.61 -2.65
CA HIS A 35 9.05 -7.40 -2.08
C HIS A 35 8.60 -6.73 -0.77
N ARG A 36 7.29 -6.63 -0.52
CA ARG A 36 6.75 -5.95 0.67
C ARG A 36 7.29 -6.56 1.97
N ALA A 37 7.42 -7.90 2.03
CA ALA A 37 7.98 -8.58 3.20
C ALA A 37 9.45 -8.19 3.43
N ASP A 38 10.26 -8.13 2.37
CA ASP A 38 11.68 -7.79 2.49
C ASP A 38 11.87 -6.36 3.04
N LEU A 39 11.05 -5.39 2.58
CA LEU A 39 11.05 -4.03 3.12
C LEU A 39 10.65 -4.00 4.61
N HIS A 40 9.57 -4.71 4.95
CA HIS A 40 9.08 -4.77 6.32
C HIS A 40 10.10 -5.42 7.27
N ASP A 41 10.76 -6.50 6.85
CA ASP A 41 11.77 -7.20 7.64
C ASP A 41 12.98 -6.30 7.93
N VAL A 42 13.44 -5.52 6.94
CA VAL A 42 14.53 -4.56 7.13
C VAL A 42 14.15 -3.46 8.12
N LEU A 43 12.94 -2.89 8.00
CA LEU A 43 12.45 -1.86 8.93
C LEU A 43 12.29 -2.41 10.34
N LEU A 44 11.73 -3.62 10.49
CA LEU A 44 11.56 -4.29 11.77
C LEU A 44 12.90 -4.60 12.44
N ALA A 45 13.86 -5.10 11.67
CA ALA A 45 15.22 -5.35 12.16
C ALA A 45 15.87 -4.06 12.66
N LYS A 46 15.75 -2.96 11.89
CA LYS A 46 16.33 -1.68 12.28
C LYS A 46 15.65 -1.08 13.52
N ALA A 47 14.33 -1.19 13.63
CA ALA A 47 13.60 -0.73 14.82
C ALA A 47 14.08 -1.46 16.09
N ARG A 48 14.26 -2.78 16.02
CA ARG A 48 14.81 -3.58 17.14
C ARG A 48 16.24 -3.19 17.49
N GLU A 49 17.10 -2.97 16.49
CA GLU A 49 18.47 -2.51 16.69
C GLU A 49 18.52 -1.16 17.44
N LEU A 50 17.57 -0.27 17.15
CA LEU A 50 17.43 1.03 17.80
C LEU A 50 16.75 0.96 19.18
N GLY A 51 16.37 -0.23 19.65
CA GLY A 51 15.74 -0.43 20.96
C GLY A 51 14.24 -0.11 21.02
N VAL A 52 13.55 -0.06 19.87
CA VAL A 52 12.09 0.11 19.86
C VAL A 52 11.42 -1.13 20.47
N GLU A 53 10.57 -0.91 21.47
CA GLU A 53 9.74 -1.96 22.06
C GLU A 53 8.58 -2.32 21.12
N ILE A 54 8.46 -3.60 20.77
CA ILE A 54 7.46 -4.09 19.81
C ILE A 54 6.65 -5.20 20.45
N THR A 55 5.37 -4.93 20.67
CA THR A 55 4.42 -5.89 21.25
C THR A 55 3.48 -6.40 20.16
N MET A 56 3.66 -7.66 19.76
CA MET A 56 2.77 -8.34 18.81
C MET A 56 1.55 -8.94 19.53
N GLY A 57 0.45 -9.14 18.80
CA GLY A 57 -0.79 -9.67 19.39
C GLY A 57 -1.57 -8.66 20.24
N ALA A 58 -1.09 -7.43 20.38
CA ALA A 58 -1.75 -6.34 21.07
C ALA A 58 -2.65 -5.53 20.13
N LYS A 59 -3.89 -5.99 19.92
CA LYS A 59 -4.85 -5.28 19.08
C LYS A 59 -5.46 -4.09 19.83
N VAL A 60 -5.22 -2.89 19.33
CA VAL A 60 -5.90 -1.67 19.79
C VAL A 60 -7.38 -1.74 19.43
N LYS A 61 -8.25 -1.34 20.37
CA LYS A 61 -9.71 -1.33 20.26
C LYS A 61 -10.29 0.09 20.20
N SER A 62 -9.68 1.03 20.90
CA SER A 62 -10.13 2.43 20.95
C SER A 62 -9.03 3.34 21.45
N PHE A 63 -9.19 4.64 21.22
CA PHE A 63 -8.34 5.69 21.76
C PHE A 63 -9.15 6.63 22.66
N ASP A 64 -8.52 7.12 23.72
CA ASP A 64 -8.97 8.27 24.50
C ASP A 64 -8.05 9.45 24.16
N TRP A 65 -8.61 10.51 23.57
CA TRP A 65 -7.87 11.71 23.18
C TRP A 65 -7.90 12.81 24.25
N GLN A 66 -8.73 12.70 25.30
CA GLN A 66 -8.67 13.60 26.46
C GLN A 66 -7.47 13.22 27.35
N ALA A 67 -7.26 11.92 27.52
CA ALA A 67 -6.08 11.35 28.15
C ALA A 67 -5.39 10.40 27.16
N PRO A 68 -4.37 10.86 26.40
CA PRO A 68 -3.79 10.15 25.25
C PRO A 68 -3.43 8.70 25.60
N SER A 69 -4.34 7.80 25.28
CA SER A 69 -4.20 6.38 25.59
C SER A 69 -4.92 5.51 24.56
N ALA A 70 -4.42 4.29 24.42
CA ALA A 70 -4.98 3.26 23.56
C ALA A 70 -5.46 2.08 24.41
N SER A 71 -6.74 1.73 24.32
CA SER A 71 -7.29 0.52 24.94
C SER A 71 -7.05 -0.68 24.05
N LEU A 72 -6.56 -1.78 24.60
CA LEU A 72 -6.35 -3.05 23.89
C LEU A 72 -7.58 -3.96 24.03
N GLU A 73 -7.74 -4.93 23.13
CA GLU A 73 -8.83 -5.93 23.22
C GLU A 73 -8.77 -6.77 24.51
N GLY A 74 -7.60 -6.91 25.13
CA GLY A 74 -7.40 -7.57 26.42
C GLY A 74 -7.83 -6.74 27.65
N GLY A 75 -8.30 -5.49 27.46
CA GLY A 75 -8.77 -4.61 28.53
C GLY A 75 -7.69 -3.69 29.15
N GLU A 76 -6.41 -3.94 28.87
CA GLU A 76 -5.32 -3.05 29.25
C GLU A 76 -5.37 -1.73 28.46
N ALA A 77 -4.94 -0.63 29.08
CA ALA A 77 -4.81 0.67 28.43
C ALA A 77 -3.35 1.14 28.50
N VAL A 78 -2.80 1.53 27.35
CA VAL A 78 -1.44 2.06 27.22
C VAL A 78 -1.51 3.58 27.12
N ARG A 79 -0.78 4.29 27.98
CA ARG A 79 -0.71 5.76 27.98
C ARG A 79 0.58 6.23 27.31
N ALA A 80 0.52 7.34 26.57
CA ALA A 80 1.68 7.95 25.93
C ALA A 80 1.53 9.48 25.89
N ASP A 81 2.62 10.21 25.67
CA ASP A 81 2.56 11.66 25.46
C ASP A 81 1.93 12.01 24.10
N VAL A 82 2.17 11.14 23.11
CA VAL A 82 1.65 11.23 21.74
C VAL A 82 1.34 9.83 21.22
N ILE A 83 0.29 9.69 20.43
CA ILE A 83 -0.09 8.45 19.74
C ILE A 83 -0.10 8.69 18.23
N LEU A 84 0.69 7.90 17.50
CA LEU A 84 0.71 7.88 16.04
C LEU A 84 -0.05 6.64 15.57
N ALA A 85 -1.28 6.83 15.09
CA ALA A 85 -2.14 5.76 14.62
C ALA A 85 -1.86 5.47 13.13
N ALA A 86 -1.09 4.40 12.89
CA ALA A 86 -0.73 3.91 11.56
C ALA A 86 -1.35 2.50 11.30
N ASP A 87 -2.63 2.33 11.65
CA ASP A 87 -3.37 1.06 11.65
C ASP A 87 -4.02 0.70 10.29
N GLY A 88 -3.67 1.44 9.23
CA GLY A 88 -3.99 1.10 7.84
C GLY A 88 -5.42 1.43 7.43
N GLN A 89 -5.92 0.74 6.40
CA GLN A 89 -7.16 1.08 5.69
C GLN A 89 -8.47 0.76 6.43
N LEU A 90 -8.41 0.23 7.66
CA LEU A 90 -9.59 0.00 8.49
C LEU A 90 -9.27 0.44 9.93
N PRO A 91 -8.93 1.72 10.12
CA PRO A 91 -8.37 2.20 11.35
C PRO A 91 -9.40 2.07 12.46
N VAL A 92 -8.98 1.41 13.52
CA VAL A 92 -9.66 1.35 14.82
C VAL A 92 -9.92 2.78 15.31
N ALA A 93 -9.01 3.69 15.00
CA ALA A 93 -9.11 5.11 15.25
C ALA A 93 -10.37 5.74 14.66
N CYS A 94 -10.93 5.18 13.57
CA CYS A 94 -12.14 5.67 12.92
C CYS A 94 -13.37 4.79 13.19
N ALA A 95 -13.18 3.62 13.82
CA ALA A 95 -14.22 2.62 14.08
C ALA A 95 -14.99 2.84 15.39
N SER A 96 -14.47 3.64 16.33
CA SER A 96 -15.23 4.00 17.53
C SER A 96 -16.37 4.97 17.15
N ARG A 97 -17.57 4.75 17.70
CA ARG A 97 -18.78 5.55 17.41
C ARG A 97 -18.59 7.05 17.65
N ASP A 98 -17.67 7.41 18.56
CA ASP A 98 -17.32 8.80 18.90
C ASP A 98 -16.20 9.39 18.02
N ALA A 99 -15.35 8.55 17.40
CA ALA A 99 -14.27 9.00 16.52
C ALA A 99 -14.68 9.26 15.06
N ARG A 100 -15.97 9.13 14.74
CA ARG A 100 -16.56 9.63 13.48
C ARG A 100 -16.61 11.17 13.41
N LYS A 101 -15.90 11.90 14.25
CA LYS A 101 -15.82 13.36 14.21
C LYS A 101 -14.39 13.80 14.49
N ILE A 102 -13.47 13.46 13.60
CA ILE A 102 -12.22 14.18 13.52
C ILE A 102 -12.52 15.50 12.80
N GLY A 103 -12.49 16.62 13.53
CA GLY A 103 -12.83 17.93 12.97
C GLY A 103 -14.30 18.13 12.57
N GLY A 104 -15.21 17.22 12.94
CA GLY A 104 -16.62 17.26 12.53
C GLY A 104 -16.96 16.37 11.32
N THR A 105 -15.96 15.78 10.66
CA THR A 105 -16.14 14.89 9.51
C THR A 105 -16.39 13.45 9.95
N THR A 106 -17.47 12.86 9.45
CA THR A 106 -17.71 11.40 9.54
C THR A 106 -16.82 10.68 8.55
N LEU A 107 -15.88 9.90 9.08
CA LEU A 107 -14.97 9.08 8.29
C LEU A 107 -15.78 7.97 7.64
N GLN A 108 -15.96 8.09 6.32
CA GLN A 108 -16.63 7.07 5.51
C GLN A 108 -15.63 6.54 4.48
N TRP A 109 -15.31 5.26 4.64
CA TRP A 109 -14.61 4.50 3.61
C TRP A 109 -15.51 4.38 2.40
N LYS A 110 -14.99 4.78 1.24
CA LYS A 110 -15.70 4.60 -0.02
C LYS A 110 -15.05 3.46 -0.78
N LEU A 111 -15.89 2.56 -1.29
CA LEU A 111 -15.46 1.69 -2.38
C LEU A 111 -15.33 2.59 -3.61
N SER A 112 -14.13 3.10 -3.84
CA SER A 112 -13.83 4.11 -4.85
C SER A 112 -14.06 3.57 -6.24
N ILE A 113 -13.76 2.28 -6.43
CA ILE A 113 -13.97 1.54 -7.67
C ILE A 113 -14.41 0.10 -7.36
N GLN A 114 -15.29 -0.45 -8.19
CA GLN A 114 -15.75 -1.84 -8.07
C GLN A 114 -14.72 -2.85 -8.62
N ASN A 115 -13.44 -2.60 -8.34
CA ASN A 115 -12.31 -3.40 -8.79
C ASN A 115 -11.52 -3.95 -7.61
N ALA A 116 -10.69 -4.95 -7.89
CA ALA A 116 -9.81 -5.58 -6.94
C ALA A 116 -8.50 -6.00 -7.59
N ASN A 117 -7.45 -6.11 -6.78
CA ASN A 117 -6.13 -6.57 -7.20
C ASN A 117 -5.92 -8.02 -6.79
N SER A 118 -5.37 -8.84 -7.66
CA SER A 118 -4.66 -10.07 -7.30
C SER A 118 -3.17 -9.88 -7.52
N SER A 119 -2.35 -10.16 -6.52
CA SER A 119 -0.89 -9.97 -6.61
C SER A 119 -0.14 -11.24 -6.23
N PHE A 120 0.86 -11.62 -7.02
CA PHE A 120 1.70 -12.79 -6.77
C PHE A 120 3.07 -12.65 -7.44
N CYS A 121 4.00 -13.52 -7.06
CA CYS A 121 5.36 -13.56 -7.61
C CYS A 121 5.58 -14.85 -8.39
N VAL A 122 6.22 -14.74 -9.55
CA VAL A 122 6.58 -15.87 -10.41
C VAL A 122 8.10 -16.00 -10.48
N ARG A 123 8.64 -17.15 -10.12
CA ARG A 123 10.10 -17.42 -10.13
C ARG A 123 10.60 -17.82 -11.51
N GLU A 124 9.88 -18.69 -12.21
CA GLU A 124 10.35 -19.28 -13.45
C GLU A 124 9.95 -18.42 -14.66
N ARG A 125 10.95 -17.93 -15.41
CA ARG A 125 10.72 -17.14 -16.63
C ARG A 125 10.27 -18.07 -17.77
N PRO A 126 9.06 -17.93 -18.32
CA PRO A 126 8.63 -18.73 -19.47
C PRO A 126 9.56 -18.48 -20.67
N LYS A 127 9.81 -19.51 -21.48
CA LYS A 127 10.38 -19.33 -22.83
C LYS A 127 9.42 -18.44 -23.64
N GLY A 128 9.93 -17.41 -24.32
CA GLY A 128 9.09 -16.44 -25.07
C GLY A 128 8.91 -15.08 -24.37
N LEU A 129 9.24 -14.98 -23.08
CA LEU A 129 9.20 -13.71 -22.33
C LEU A 129 10.28 -12.68 -22.77
N ARG A 130 10.92 -12.87 -23.94
CA ARG A 130 11.97 -11.98 -24.49
C ARG A 130 11.47 -10.54 -24.63
N ARG A 131 10.16 -10.29 -24.85
CA ARG A 131 9.58 -8.93 -24.85
C ARG A 131 9.68 -8.23 -23.49
N PHE A 132 9.54 -8.97 -22.39
CA PHE A 132 9.72 -8.48 -21.02
C PHE A 132 11.17 -8.60 -20.53
N SER A 133 11.99 -9.37 -21.25
CA SER A 133 13.40 -9.61 -21.02
C SER A 133 14.26 -8.96 -22.12
N THR A 134 14.19 -7.64 -22.24
CA THR A 134 15.25 -6.91 -22.96
C THR A 134 16.51 -6.95 -22.10
N SER A 135 17.69 -7.02 -22.74
CA SER A 135 19.02 -7.33 -22.19
C SER A 135 19.55 -6.46 -21.03
N ARG A 136 18.73 -5.57 -20.47
CA ARG A 136 18.89 -4.94 -19.14
C ARG A 136 17.57 -5.01 -18.34
N PRO A 137 17.05 -6.21 -18.03
CA PRO A 137 15.65 -6.40 -17.63
C PRO A 137 15.35 -5.90 -16.22
N LYS A 138 16.36 -5.55 -15.41
CA LYS A 138 16.18 -5.20 -13.98
C LYS A 138 15.29 -3.97 -13.73
N ARG A 139 14.87 -3.20 -14.74
CA ARG A 139 14.28 -1.85 -14.57
C ARG A 139 13.06 -1.51 -15.44
N VAL A 140 12.47 -2.51 -16.11
CA VAL A 140 11.26 -2.33 -16.93
C VAL A 140 10.02 -2.72 -16.12
N ALA A 141 8.92 -1.98 -16.27
CA ALA A 141 7.59 -2.41 -15.89
C ALA A 141 6.72 -2.52 -17.15
N CYS A 142 5.84 -3.51 -17.20
CA CYS A 142 4.93 -3.70 -18.33
C CYS A 142 3.48 -3.62 -17.86
N GLY A 143 2.68 -2.77 -18.51
CA GLY A 143 1.25 -2.63 -18.26
C GLY A 143 0.45 -3.15 -19.44
N GLU A 144 -0.34 -4.20 -19.25
CA GLU A 144 -1.30 -4.68 -20.25
C GLU A 144 -2.69 -4.18 -19.88
N VAL A 145 -3.38 -3.53 -20.81
CA VAL A 145 -4.68 -2.87 -20.55
C VAL A 145 -5.72 -3.40 -21.53
N GLY A 146 -6.83 -3.92 -20.98
CA GLY A 146 -7.94 -4.51 -21.73
C GLY A 146 -9.27 -4.34 -21.00
N GLU A 147 -10.32 -5.02 -21.46
CA GLU A 147 -11.73 -4.88 -21.03
C GLU A 147 -11.92 -4.81 -19.49
N GLY A 148 -11.85 -3.60 -18.92
CA GLY A 148 -11.97 -3.36 -17.48
C GLY A 148 -10.86 -3.97 -16.61
N CYS A 149 -9.80 -4.53 -17.22
CA CYS A 149 -8.71 -5.19 -16.52
C CYS A 149 -7.37 -4.57 -16.91
N HIS A 150 -6.40 -4.60 -15.99
CA HIS A 150 -5.02 -4.32 -16.32
C HIS A 150 -4.05 -5.20 -15.55
N VAL A 151 -2.92 -5.56 -16.16
CA VAL A 151 -1.88 -6.34 -15.51
C VAL A 151 -0.57 -5.56 -15.55
N LEU A 152 -0.01 -5.30 -14.37
CA LEU A 152 1.29 -4.68 -14.18
C LEU A 152 2.32 -5.76 -13.79
N LEU A 153 3.42 -5.83 -14.52
CA LEU A 153 4.51 -6.78 -14.30
C LEU A 153 5.83 -6.05 -14.09
N TYR A 154 6.59 -6.42 -13.06
CA TYR A 154 7.95 -5.90 -12.88
C TYR A 154 8.85 -6.86 -12.11
N PRO A 155 10.15 -6.89 -12.41
CA PRO A 155 11.10 -7.75 -11.71
C PRO A 155 11.42 -7.21 -10.32
N ILE A 156 11.52 -8.12 -9.37
CA ILE A 156 11.99 -7.91 -7.99
C ILE A 156 13.11 -8.91 -7.68
N ARG A 157 13.78 -8.76 -6.52
CA ARG A 157 14.90 -9.63 -6.09
C ARG A 157 15.93 -9.82 -7.21
N GLN A 158 16.44 -8.69 -7.71
CA GLN A 158 17.40 -8.62 -8.82
C GLN A 158 16.95 -9.30 -10.13
N GLY A 159 15.65 -9.54 -10.30
CA GLY A 159 15.07 -10.21 -11.46
C GLY A 159 14.95 -11.72 -11.33
N GLU A 160 15.20 -12.30 -10.15
CA GLU A 160 14.87 -13.70 -9.89
C GLU A 160 13.36 -13.94 -9.93
N TYR A 161 12.56 -12.96 -9.48
CA TYR A 161 11.11 -13.04 -9.48
C TYR A 161 10.49 -11.93 -10.32
N LEU A 162 9.36 -12.25 -10.95
CA LEU A 162 8.46 -11.29 -11.56
C LEU A 162 7.28 -11.06 -10.62
N ASN A 163 7.10 -9.82 -10.16
CA ASN A 163 5.89 -9.42 -9.47
C ASN A 163 4.79 -9.15 -10.49
N VAL A 164 3.62 -9.71 -10.25
CA VAL A 164 2.42 -9.56 -11.08
C VAL A 164 1.37 -8.90 -10.21
N VAL A 165 0.76 -7.83 -10.71
CA VAL A 165 -0.42 -7.19 -10.12
C VAL A 165 -1.50 -7.15 -11.19
N ALA A 166 -2.57 -7.90 -10.99
CA ALA A 166 -3.70 -7.96 -11.89
C ALA A 166 -4.90 -7.26 -11.26
N THR A 167 -5.31 -6.15 -11.84
CA THR A 167 -6.50 -5.39 -11.45
C THR A 167 -7.65 -5.80 -12.35
N GLN A 168 -8.78 -6.13 -11.74
CA GLN A 168 -9.97 -6.62 -12.43
C GLN A 168 -11.24 -6.19 -11.69
N PRO A 169 -12.43 -6.26 -12.32
CA PRO A 169 -13.69 -6.08 -11.60
C PRO A 169 -13.79 -7.06 -10.43
N ALA A 170 -14.09 -6.53 -9.24
CA ALA A 170 -14.07 -7.30 -8.00
C ALA A 170 -15.10 -8.44 -8.05
N ASN A 171 -14.72 -9.63 -7.61
CA ASN A 171 -15.66 -10.74 -7.47
C ASN A 171 -16.60 -10.53 -6.27
N HIS A 172 -16.22 -9.65 -5.36
CA HIS A 172 -16.98 -9.32 -4.16
C HIS A 172 -16.92 -7.81 -3.90
N THR A 173 -18.05 -7.11 -4.07
CA THR A 173 -18.16 -5.65 -3.83
C THR A 173 -18.86 -5.30 -2.52
N LYS A 174 -19.47 -6.28 -1.84
CA LYS A 174 -20.23 -6.09 -0.59
C LYS A 174 -19.44 -6.62 0.61
N GLY A 175 -19.86 -6.31 1.83
CA GLY A 175 -19.29 -6.88 3.07
C GLY A 175 -17.95 -6.29 3.54
N PRO A 176 -17.60 -6.48 4.82
CA PRO A 176 -16.52 -5.74 5.49
C PRO A 176 -15.12 -6.30 5.20
N LYS A 177 -15.00 -7.49 4.60
CA LYS A 177 -13.70 -8.10 4.32
C LYS A 177 -12.99 -7.34 3.21
N TYR A 178 -11.80 -6.84 3.51
CA TYR A 178 -10.92 -6.13 2.57
C TYR A 178 -10.18 -7.09 1.61
N VAL A 179 -9.76 -8.25 2.13
CA VAL A 179 -9.07 -9.30 1.37
C VAL A 179 -9.91 -10.56 1.37
N VAL A 180 -10.06 -11.19 0.21
CA VAL A 180 -10.80 -12.45 0.03
C VAL A 180 -9.99 -13.42 -0.81
N SER A 181 -10.24 -14.73 -0.65
CA SER A 181 -9.72 -15.72 -1.60
C SER A 181 -10.53 -15.67 -2.89
N THR A 182 -9.88 -15.87 -4.02
CA THR A 182 -10.50 -15.93 -5.34
C THR A 182 -10.10 -17.22 -6.05
N ASP A 183 -11.01 -17.77 -6.85
CA ASP A 183 -10.78 -19.00 -7.60
C ASP A 183 -9.75 -18.74 -8.72
N PRO A 184 -8.58 -19.42 -8.68
CA PRO A 184 -7.56 -19.36 -9.73
C PRO A 184 -8.08 -19.61 -11.15
N LYS A 185 -9.03 -20.53 -11.32
CA LYS A 185 -9.59 -20.84 -12.63
C LYS A 185 -10.44 -19.68 -13.14
N LYS A 186 -11.33 -19.15 -12.30
CA LYS A 186 -12.14 -17.97 -12.60
C LYS A 186 -11.27 -16.75 -12.92
N PHE A 187 -10.15 -16.59 -12.22
CA PHE A 187 -9.16 -15.56 -12.52
C PHE A 187 -8.59 -15.75 -13.93
N LEU A 188 -8.08 -16.93 -14.27
CA LEU A 188 -7.49 -17.21 -15.59
C LEU A 188 -8.50 -17.07 -16.74
N ASP A 189 -9.75 -17.47 -16.52
CA ASP A 189 -10.82 -17.38 -17.54
C ASP A 189 -11.05 -15.94 -18.03
N ARG A 190 -10.73 -14.92 -17.21
CA ARG A 190 -10.81 -13.50 -17.61
C ARG A 190 -9.74 -13.10 -18.62
N TYR A 191 -8.59 -13.78 -18.58
CA TYR A 191 -7.43 -13.46 -19.39
C TYR A 191 -7.23 -14.43 -20.56
N LYS A 192 -8.11 -15.43 -20.75
CA LYS A 192 -7.94 -16.51 -21.75
C LYS A 192 -7.76 -16.03 -23.21
N ASN A 193 -8.27 -14.85 -23.55
CA ASN A 193 -8.19 -14.24 -24.88
C ASN A 193 -7.10 -13.16 -24.99
N TRP A 194 -6.28 -12.99 -23.96
CA TRP A 194 -5.17 -12.04 -23.96
C TRP A 194 -3.94 -12.65 -24.64
N ASP A 195 -2.91 -11.83 -24.87
CA ASP A 195 -1.64 -12.26 -25.42
C ASP A 195 -1.17 -13.56 -24.74
N SER A 196 -0.96 -14.59 -25.55
CA SER A 196 -0.54 -15.92 -25.09
C SER A 196 0.70 -15.88 -24.19
N THR A 197 1.57 -14.88 -24.39
CA THR A 197 2.74 -14.68 -23.54
C THR A 197 2.35 -14.26 -22.13
N LEU A 198 1.42 -13.31 -21.97
CA LEU A 198 0.90 -12.91 -20.67
C LEU A 198 0.14 -14.05 -20.01
N VAL A 199 -0.73 -14.72 -20.75
CA VAL A 199 -1.51 -15.86 -20.24
C VAL A 199 -0.58 -16.92 -19.65
N GLY A 200 0.50 -17.26 -20.35
CA GLY A 200 1.51 -18.18 -19.83
C GLY A 200 2.14 -17.71 -18.51
N VAL A 201 2.35 -16.40 -18.31
CA VAL A 201 2.80 -15.87 -17.00
C VAL A 201 1.73 -16.07 -15.93
N LEU A 202 0.48 -15.70 -16.23
CA LEU A 202 -0.63 -15.77 -15.29
C LEU A 202 -0.92 -17.22 -14.85
N GLU A 203 -0.76 -18.21 -15.73
CA GLU A 203 -0.94 -19.63 -15.38
C GLU A 203 -0.02 -20.13 -14.26
N ARG A 204 1.04 -19.40 -13.93
CA ARG A 204 1.98 -19.70 -12.82
C ARG A 204 1.54 -19.14 -11.47
N LEU A 205 0.35 -18.55 -11.38
CA LEU A 205 -0.24 -18.11 -10.12
C LEU A 205 -0.34 -19.26 -9.08
N PRO A 206 -0.45 -18.94 -7.78
CA PRO A 206 -0.75 -19.91 -6.75
C PRO A 206 -2.10 -20.62 -6.98
N LYS A 207 -2.11 -21.96 -6.98
CA LYS A 207 -3.31 -22.76 -7.28
C LYS A 207 -4.27 -22.94 -6.11
N ASP A 208 -3.81 -22.70 -4.88
CA ASP A 208 -4.62 -22.97 -3.68
C ASP A 208 -4.90 -21.71 -2.84
N ASN A 209 -4.27 -20.58 -3.17
CA ASN A 209 -4.35 -19.38 -2.33
C ASN A 209 -4.12 -18.08 -3.13
N LEU A 210 -4.91 -17.88 -4.18
CA LEU A 210 -4.96 -16.60 -4.86
C LEU A 210 -5.83 -15.64 -4.04
N LEU A 211 -5.24 -14.52 -3.62
CA LEU A 211 -5.92 -13.49 -2.85
C LEU A 211 -6.32 -12.33 -3.75
N GLU A 212 -7.47 -11.75 -3.43
CA GLU A 212 -8.05 -10.59 -4.07
C GLU A 212 -8.24 -9.47 -3.03
N TRP A 213 -7.60 -8.32 -3.24
CA TRP A 213 -7.68 -7.12 -2.40
C TRP A 213 -8.63 -6.12 -3.04
N LYS A 214 -9.69 -5.73 -2.34
CA LYS A 214 -10.60 -4.69 -2.82
C LYS A 214 -9.86 -3.35 -2.97
N LEU A 215 -10.20 -2.60 -4.00
CA LEU A 215 -9.64 -1.27 -4.19
C LEU A 215 -10.52 -0.24 -3.48
N CYS A 216 -10.00 0.25 -2.35
CA CYS A 216 -10.59 1.28 -1.52
C CYS A 216 -9.62 2.46 -1.43
N ASP A 217 -10.16 3.66 -1.27
CA ASP A 217 -9.44 4.87 -0.92
C ASP A 217 -10.20 5.62 0.18
N LEU A 218 -9.57 6.68 0.67
CA LEU A 218 -10.17 7.64 1.56
C LEU A 218 -10.46 8.92 0.80
N GLU A 219 -11.66 9.46 0.99
CA GLU A 219 -11.91 10.86 0.68
C GLU A 219 -10.96 11.73 1.52
N PRO A 220 -10.32 12.76 0.93
CA PRO A 220 -9.36 13.59 1.65
C PRO A 220 -9.94 14.12 2.97
N MET A 221 -9.21 13.89 4.06
CA MET A 221 -9.61 14.35 5.39
C MET A 221 -9.26 15.82 5.57
N GLU A 222 -10.16 16.62 6.16
CA GLU A 222 -9.84 18.01 6.51
C GLU A 222 -8.71 18.10 7.56
N THR A 223 -8.64 17.09 8.43
CA THR A 223 -7.62 16.95 9.47
C THR A 223 -7.41 15.49 9.82
N TRP A 224 -6.16 15.09 10.01
CA TRP A 224 -5.72 13.81 10.58
C TRP A 224 -5.41 13.87 12.08
N LEU A 225 -5.70 15.00 12.75
CA LEU A 225 -5.47 15.19 14.19
C LEU A 225 -6.76 15.04 14.99
N PHE A 226 -6.71 14.27 16.07
CA PHE A 226 -7.80 14.17 17.04
C PHE A 226 -7.93 15.44 17.88
N PRO A 227 -9.09 15.68 18.53
CA PRO A 227 -9.23 16.75 19.51
C PRO A 227 -8.14 16.68 20.58
N GLY A 228 -7.62 17.84 20.99
CA GLY A 228 -6.47 17.92 21.91
C GLY A 228 -5.09 17.73 21.25
N ARG A 229 -5.03 17.28 19.97
CA ARG A 229 -3.81 17.19 19.16
C ARG A 229 -2.68 16.40 19.83
N LYS A 230 -3.03 15.28 20.44
CA LYS A 230 -2.07 14.30 20.99
C LYS A 230 -2.15 12.94 20.30
N ILE A 231 -3.08 12.80 19.35
CA ILE A 231 -3.23 11.62 18.51
C ILE A 231 -3.32 12.09 17.05
N ALA A 232 -2.54 11.47 16.18
CA ALA A 232 -2.51 11.75 14.74
C ALA A 232 -2.65 10.44 13.94
N LEU A 233 -3.35 10.50 12.81
CA LEU A 233 -3.39 9.40 11.82
C LEU A 233 -2.24 9.54 10.83
N LEU A 234 -1.64 8.42 10.42
CA LEU A 234 -0.54 8.37 9.46
C LEU A 234 -0.78 7.27 8.42
N GLY A 235 -0.16 7.42 7.25
CA GLY A 235 -0.21 6.45 6.18
C GLY A 235 -1.64 6.21 5.69
N ASP A 236 -1.94 4.95 5.39
CA ASP A 236 -3.26 4.54 4.92
C ASP A 236 -4.40 4.87 5.92
N ALA A 237 -4.12 5.12 7.20
CA ALA A 237 -5.15 5.55 8.15
C ALA A 237 -5.63 6.99 7.87
N SER A 238 -4.80 7.83 7.27
CA SER A 238 -5.09 9.23 6.93
C SER A 238 -5.35 9.48 5.45
N HIS A 239 -4.64 8.78 4.56
CA HIS A 239 -4.62 9.09 3.13
C HIS A 239 -4.53 7.85 2.26
N ALA A 240 -5.19 6.75 2.64
CA ALA A 240 -5.31 5.57 1.77
C ALA A 240 -5.73 5.96 0.35
N MET A 241 -5.02 5.40 -0.63
CA MET A 241 -5.22 5.70 -2.04
C MET A 241 -5.25 4.42 -2.86
N LEU A 242 -5.71 4.55 -4.10
CA LEU A 242 -5.61 3.47 -5.07
C LEU A 242 -4.12 3.13 -5.35
N PRO A 243 -3.76 1.84 -5.36
CA PRO A 243 -2.37 1.39 -5.54
C PRO A 243 -1.79 1.75 -6.91
N SER A 244 -2.62 2.14 -7.87
CA SER A 244 -2.20 2.67 -9.17
C SER A 244 -1.31 3.90 -9.06
N ALA A 245 -1.40 4.67 -7.98
CA ALA A 245 -0.49 5.78 -7.70
C ALA A 245 0.94 5.33 -7.39
N ALA A 246 1.14 4.09 -6.93
CA ALA A 246 2.42 3.54 -6.48
C ALA A 246 3.16 4.40 -5.43
N GLN A 247 2.43 5.22 -4.65
CA GLN A 247 2.99 6.16 -3.68
C GLN A 247 2.54 5.94 -2.23
N GLY A 248 1.59 5.04 -1.95
CA GLY A 248 1.05 4.88 -0.59
C GLY A 248 2.12 4.59 0.47
N ALA A 249 3.01 3.64 0.20
CA ALA A 249 4.11 3.33 1.10
C ALA A 249 5.14 4.48 1.20
N SER A 250 5.42 5.19 0.10
CA SER A 250 6.33 6.33 0.10
C SER A 250 5.79 7.46 0.97
N MET A 251 4.51 7.81 0.82
CA MET A 251 3.89 8.87 1.62
C MET A 251 3.79 8.48 3.11
N GLY A 252 3.53 7.21 3.42
CA GLY A 252 3.62 6.73 4.81
C GLY A 252 5.04 6.86 5.40
N ILE A 253 6.09 6.66 4.60
CA ILE A 253 7.48 6.88 5.03
C ILE A 253 7.77 8.38 5.19
N GLU A 254 7.27 9.22 4.28
CA GLU A 254 7.38 10.68 4.38
C GLU A 254 6.67 11.21 5.63
N ASP A 255 5.48 10.71 5.96
CA ASP A 255 4.78 11.03 7.21
C ASP A 255 5.66 10.75 8.42
N CYS A 256 6.24 9.54 8.49
CA CYS A 256 7.11 9.12 9.58
C CYS A 256 8.35 10.01 9.69
N SER A 257 8.95 10.40 8.56
CA SER A 257 10.11 11.29 8.54
C SER A 257 9.73 12.69 9.02
N ALA A 258 8.65 13.27 8.48
CA ALA A 258 8.22 14.63 8.81
C ALA A 258 7.82 14.74 10.28
N ILE A 259 7.03 13.78 10.81
CA ILE A 259 6.60 13.83 12.20
C ILE A 259 7.77 13.63 13.17
N ALA A 260 8.73 12.76 12.85
CA ALA A 260 9.91 12.54 13.69
C ALA A 260 10.75 13.82 13.79
N GLU A 261 11.02 14.48 12.66
CA GLU A 261 11.75 15.75 12.62
C GLU A 261 11.03 16.87 13.39
N LEU A 262 9.70 16.94 13.30
CA LEU A 262 8.94 17.95 14.04
C LEU A 262 8.89 17.66 15.54
N LEU A 263 8.74 16.40 15.95
CA LEU A 263 8.76 16.00 17.36
C LEU A 263 10.15 16.21 17.98
N ALA A 264 11.23 15.99 17.23
CA ALA A 264 12.60 16.23 17.69
C ALA A 264 12.88 17.72 18.00
N ARG A 265 12.06 18.64 17.49
CA ARG A 265 12.14 20.08 17.78
C ARG A 265 11.37 20.50 19.03
N ALA A 266 10.59 19.60 19.63
CA ALA A 266 9.93 19.89 20.89
C ALA A 266 10.94 19.84 22.04
N GLU A 267 11.07 20.93 22.78
CA GLU A 267 11.86 21.01 24.02
C GLU A 267 11.08 20.46 25.21
N HIS A 268 9.75 20.58 25.16
CA HIS A 268 8.85 20.20 26.24
C HIS A 268 7.59 19.46 25.74
N ARG A 269 7.06 18.56 26.57
CA ARG A 269 5.90 17.70 26.22
C ARG A 269 4.61 18.48 25.97
N ASP A 270 4.48 19.66 26.57
CA ASP A 270 3.34 20.57 26.35
C ASP A 270 3.35 21.22 24.96
N GLN A 271 4.46 21.14 24.23
CA GLN A 271 4.58 21.63 22.85
C GLN A 271 4.09 20.62 21.80
N ILE A 272 3.84 19.35 22.18
CA ILE A 272 3.36 18.29 21.27
C ILE A 272 2.11 18.72 20.48
N PRO A 273 1.08 19.35 21.07
CA PRO A 273 -0.09 19.84 20.32
C PRO A 273 0.25 20.86 19.23
N GLN A 274 1.26 21.70 19.44
CA GLN A 274 1.73 22.68 18.46
C GLN A 274 2.50 21.98 17.33
N VAL A 275 3.35 21.02 17.68
CA VAL A 275 4.09 20.18 16.73
C VAL A 275 3.14 19.40 15.82
N LEU A 276 2.15 18.72 16.39
CA LEU A 276 1.16 17.98 15.59
C LEU A 276 0.33 18.91 14.70
N LYS A 277 0.04 20.13 15.15
CA LYS A 277 -0.61 21.14 14.31
C LYS A 277 0.25 21.49 13.09
N ALA A 278 1.56 21.67 13.28
CA ALA A 278 2.50 21.94 12.19
C ALA A 278 2.67 20.74 11.26
N PHE A 279 2.62 19.51 11.77
CA PHE A 279 2.65 18.31 10.93
C PHE A 279 1.49 18.29 9.92
N ARG A 280 0.30 18.75 10.33
CA ARG A 280 -0.88 18.84 9.44
C ARG A 280 -0.77 19.84 8.30
N THR A 281 -0.04 20.93 8.49
CA THR A 281 0.00 22.05 7.54
C THR A 281 0.99 21.79 6.43
#